data_AF-A0A7J6RZG0-F1
#
_entry.id   AF-A0A7J6RZG0-F1
#
_cell.length_a   1.000
_cell.length_b   1.000
_cell.length_c   1.000
_cell.angle_alpha   90.00
_cell.angle_beta   90.00
_cell.angle_gamma   90.00
#
_symmetry.space_group_name_H-M   'P 1'
#
loop_
_entity.id
_entity.type
_entity.pdbx_description
1 polymer ?
#
loop_
_entity_poly.entity_id
_entity_poly.type
_entity_poly.pdbx_seq_one_letter_code
_entity_poly.pdbx_strand_id
1 'polypeptide(L)'
;MFFHLGNKQDDSPIDLYRDTPVRLLGYANELGESFKYLITRPAYLTTYGVAIAYVFADTFDKTERAERRQQWKVALDTLGWQMLASVAVPGLVINRVVWATRKVMQQRQLTNKLLPTYLGLACIPLIVTPIDRTIDWFFDGTIRKQRDWPKSEPH
;
A
#
# COMPACT_ATOMS: atom_id res chain seq x y z
N MET A 1 -2.38 11.15 6.32
CA MET A 1 -2.22 12.21 5.30
C MET A 1 -3.56 12.90 5.19
N PHE A 2 -3.65 14.09 5.76
CA PHE A 2 -4.85 14.90 5.85
C PHE A 2 -4.93 15.86 4.66
N PHE A 3 -6.16 16.17 4.26
CA PHE A 3 -6.50 17.46 3.67
C PHE A 3 -7.09 18.33 4.79
N HIS A 4 -6.28 19.25 5.33
CA HIS A 4 -6.74 20.23 6.31
C HIS A 4 -7.46 21.38 5.57
N LEU A 5 -8.79 21.40 5.65
CA LEU A 5 -9.58 22.60 5.45
C LEU A 5 -9.74 23.28 6.81
N GLY A 6 -8.83 24.19 7.16
CA GLY A 6 -8.96 25.06 8.33
C GLY A 6 -7.87 24.89 9.39
N ASN A 7 -7.62 25.99 10.10
CA ASN A 7 -6.48 26.30 10.96
C ASN A 7 -5.95 25.20 11.89
N LYS A 8 -4.62 25.23 12.06
CA LYS A 8 -3.81 24.54 13.07
C LYS A 8 -4.51 24.40 14.43
N GLN A 9 -4.79 23.16 14.83
CA GLN A 9 -4.87 22.74 16.22
C GLN A 9 -4.45 21.26 16.32
N ASP A 10 -3.67 20.96 17.35
CA ASP A 10 -2.89 19.75 17.62
C ASP A 10 -3.76 18.55 18.04
N ASP A 11 -4.87 18.33 17.33
CA ASP A 11 -5.91 17.30 17.57
C ASP A 11 -6.39 16.72 16.21
N SER A 12 -5.44 16.27 15.37
CA SER A 12 -5.82 15.61 14.12
C SER A 12 -6.52 14.27 14.41
N PRO A 13 -7.77 14.05 13.96
CA PRO A 13 -8.53 12.84 14.28
C PRO A 13 -7.84 11.59 13.74
N ILE A 14 -7.80 10.50 14.54
CA ILE A 14 -7.18 9.21 14.19
C ILE A 14 -7.69 8.74 12.81
N ASP A 15 -6.80 8.57 11.83
CA ASP A 15 -7.14 8.01 10.52
C ASP A 15 -7.30 6.50 10.67
N LEU A 16 -8.54 6.00 10.60
CA LEU A 16 -8.85 4.58 10.75
C LEU A 16 -8.03 3.71 9.79
N TYR A 17 -7.88 4.12 8.54
CA TYR A 17 -7.24 3.31 7.52
C TYR A 17 -5.71 3.35 7.63
N ARG A 18 -5.12 4.43 8.15
CA ARG A 18 -3.67 4.58 8.25
C ARG A 18 -3.09 4.29 9.65
N ASP A 19 -3.74 4.76 10.70
CA ASP A 19 -3.16 4.80 12.05
C ASP A 19 -3.58 3.58 12.88
N THR A 20 -4.51 2.77 12.36
CA THR A 20 -4.96 1.53 12.99
C THR A 20 -4.48 0.30 12.23
N PRO A 21 -4.57 -0.90 12.85
CA PRO A 21 -4.25 -2.16 12.19
C PRO A 21 -5.09 -2.46 10.93
N VAL A 22 -6.15 -1.70 10.65
CA VAL A 22 -6.91 -1.81 9.38
C VAL A 22 -5.99 -1.63 8.17
N ARG A 23 -4.90 -0.85 8.30
CA ARG A 23 -3.87 -0.72 7.25
C ARG A 23 -3.27 -2.06 6.81
N LEU A 24 -3.23 -3.04 7.70
CA LEU A 24 -2.72 -4.39 7.39
C LEU A 24 -3.54 -5.09 6.31
N LEU A 25 -4.82 -4.72 6.14
CA LEU A 25 -5.63 -5.21 5.02
C LEU A 25 -5.10 -4.73 3.68
N GLY A 26 -4.53 -3.52 3.64
CA GLY A 26 -3.81 -3.00 2.48
C GLY A 26 -2.59 -3.83 2.11
N TYR A 27 -2.00 -4.57 3.06
CA TYR A 27 -0.87 -5.47 2.83
C TYR A 27 -1.26 -6.95 2.66
N ALA A 28 -2.55 -7.24 2.46
CA ALA A 28 -3.02 -8.62 2.34
C ALA A 28 -2.39 -9.32 1.12
N ASN A 29 -2.18 -8.60 0.01
CA ASN A 29 -1.58 -9.17 -1.20
C ASN A 29 -0.11 -9.58 -1.01
N GLU A 30 0.66 -8.90 -0.16
CA GLU A 30 2.05 -9.24 0.18
C GLU A 30 2.12 -10.55 0.95
N LEU A 31 1.16 -10.79 1.84
CA LEU A 31 0.98 -12.10 2.45
C LEU A 31 0.70 -13.13 1.37
N GLY A 32 -0.28 -12.90 0.49
CA GLY A 32 -0.58 -13.79 -0.64
C GLY A 32 0.63 -14.12 -1.52
N GLU A 33 1.46 -13.12 -1.85
CA GLU A 33 2.69 -13.28 -2.62
C GLU A 33 3.75 -14.10 -1.86
N SER A 34 3.87 -13.90 -0.55
CA SER A 34 4.75 -14.71 0.30
C SER A 34 4.34 -16.19 0.33
N PHE A 35 3.04 -16.47 0.30
CA PHE A 35 2.49 -17.83 0.34
C PHE A 35 2.21 -18.43 -1.05
N LYS A 36 2.51 -17.73 -2.14
CA LYS A 36 2.10 -18.07 -3.52
C LYS A 36 2.43 -19.49 -4.00
N TYR A 37 3.48 -20.10 -3.45
CA TYR A 37 3.89 -21.48 -3.78
C TYR A 37 3.32 -22.55 -2.84
N LEU A 38 2.58 -22.14 -1.81
CA LEU A 38 1.94 -23.01 -0.82
C LEU A 38 0.41 -23.01 -0.95
N ILE A 39 -0.17 -21.96 -1.51
CA ILE A 39 -1.63 -21.81 -1.66
C ILE A 39 -2.09 -21.95 -3.11
N THR A 40 -3.39 -22.15 -3.30
CA THR A 40 -4.02 -22.22 -4.62
C THR A 40 -4.18 -20.85 -5.26
N ARG A 41 -4.32 -20.81 -6.59
CA ARG A 41 -4.51 -19.57 -7.32
C ARG A 41 -5.72 -18.74 -6.84
N PRO A 42 -6.90 -19.33 -6.56
CA PRO A 42 -8.02 -18.55 -6.04
C PRO A 42 -7.70 -17.89 -4.70
N ALA A 43 -7.08 -18.63 -3.77
CA ALA A 43 -6.70 -18.08 -2.46
C ALA A 43 -5.74 -16.89 -2.59
N TYR A 44 -4.73 -16.98 -3.47
CA TYR A 44 -3.84 -15.84 -3.74
C TYR A 44 -4.60 -14.64 -4.31
N LEU A 45 -5.52 -14.83 -5.26
CA LEU A 45 -6.30 -13.73 -5.84
C LEU A 45 -7.23 -13.06 -4.82
N THR A 46 -7.78 -13.81 -3.87
CA THR A 46 -8.59 -13.24 -2.79
C THR A 46 -7.82 -12.23 -1.96
N THR A 47 -6.52 -12.46 -1.71
CA THR A 47 -5.70 -11.51 -0.96
C THR A 47 -5.55 -10.15 -1.67
N TYR A 48 -5.43 -10.16 -3.00
CA TYR A 48 -5.48 -8.94 -3.81
C TYR A 48 -6.85 -8.26 -3.74
N GLY A 49 -7.93 -9.06 -3.76
CA GLY A 49 -9.29 -8.53 -3.59
C GLY A 49 -9.48 -7.79 -2.26
N VAL A 50 -8.95 -8.33 -1.16
CA VAL A 50 -8.99 -7.67 0.17
C VAL A 50 -8.23 -6.35 0.16
N ALA A 51 -7.01 -6.35 -0.35
CA ALA A 51 -6.18 -5.14 -0.40
C ALA A 51 -6.82 -4.04 -1.28
N ILE A 52 -7.34 -4.41 -2.44
CA ILE A 52 -8.06 -3.50 -3.34
C ILE A 52 -9.31 -2.95 -2.66
N ALA A 53 -10.11 -3.79 -2.00
CA ALA A 53 -11.32 -3.35 -1.30
C ALA A 53 -10.99 -2.36 -0.17
N TYR A 54 -9.91 -2.59 0.57
CA TYR A 54 -9.40 -1.65 1.57
C TYR A 54 -9.05 -0.29 0.94
N VAL A 55 -8.33 -0.28 -0.19
CA VAL A 55 -7.97 0.97 -0.90
C VAL A 55 -9.20 1.73 -1.37
N PHE A 56 -10.21 1.03 -1.90
CA PHE A 56 -11.48 1.65 -2.27
C PHE A 56 -12.24 2.21 -1.06
N ALA A 57 -12.25 1.50 0.07
CA ALA A 57 -12.89 1.98 1.29
C ALA A 57 -12.23 3.27 1.81
N ASP A 58 -10.89 3.32 1.86
CA ASP A 58 -10.14 4.52 2.26
C ASP A 58 -10.39 5.69 1.30
N THR A 59 -10.37 5.41 -0.01
CA THR A 59 -10.66 6.42 -1.04
C THR A 59 -12.07 6.98 -0.91
N PHE A 60 -13.06 6.12 -0.66
CA PHE A 60 -14.46 6.51 -0.54
C PHE A 60 -14.68 7.38 0.70
N ASP A 61 -14.22 6.95 1.88
CA ASP A 61 -14.33 7.71 3.13
C ASP A 61 -13.69 9.11 3.00
N LYS A 62 -12.51 9.20 2.37
CA LYS A 62 -11.82 10.48 2.14
C LYS A 62 -12.50 11.37 1.11
N THR A 63 -13.05 10.77 0.05
CA THR A 63 -13.76 11.53 -0.99
C THR A 63 -15.08 12.09 -0.45
N GLU A 64 -15.79 11.34 0.39
CA GLU A 64 -17.05 11.81 1.00
C GLU A 64 -16.84 13.02 1.90
N ARG A 65 -15.73 13.06 2.64
CA ARG A 65 -15.36 14.17 3.54
C ARG A 65 -14.82 15.41 2.81
N ALA A 66 -14.49 15.30 1.53
CA ALA A 66 -13.92 16.40 0.76
C ALA A 66 -14.99 17.37 0.23
N GLU A 67 -14.61 18.64 0.07
CA GLU A 67 -15.45 19.62 -0.62
C GLU A 67 -15.86 19.12 -2.01
N ARG A 68 -17.15 19.26 -2.35
CA ARG A 68 -17.73 18.76 -3.62
C ARG A 68 -16.93 19.13 -4.86
N ARG A 69 -16.35 20.34 -4.89
CA ARG A 69 -15.55 20.83 -6.02
C ARG A 69 -14.18 20.13 -6.15
N GLN A 70 -13.67 19.58 -5.05
CA GLN A 70 -12.36 18.92 -4.95
C GLN A 70 -12.45 17.40 -4.83
N GLN A 71 -13.64 16.82 -4.63
CA GLN A 71 -13.86 15.37 -4.47
C GLN A 71 -13.13 14.53 -5.51
N TRP A 72 -13.20 14.88 -6.79
CA TRP A 72 -12.52 14.13 -7.85
C TRP A 72 -10.99 14.19 -7.73
N LYS A 73 -10.41 15.31 -7.27
CA LYS A 73 -8.96 15.43 -7.05
C LYS A 73 -8.53 14.59 -5.86
N VAL A 74 -9.29 14.67 -4.76
CA VAL A 74 -9.04 13.88 -3.54
C VAL A 74 -9.17 12.39 -3.82
N ALA A 75 -10.18 11.98 -4.59
CA ALA A 75 -10.37 10.60 -5.01
C ALA A 75 -9.17 10.10 -5.83
N LEU A 76 -8.71 10.87 -6.83
CA LEU A 76 -7.56 10.47 -7.65
C LEU A 76 -6.25 10.45 -6.85
N ASP A 77 -6.02 11.44 -5.99
CA ASP A 77 -4.83 11.49 -5.12
C ASP A 77 -4.80 10.25 -4.21
N THR A 78 -5.89 10.03 -3.49
CA THR A 78 -6.00 8.96 -2.48
C THR A 78 -5.93 7.60 -3.15
N LEU A 79 -6.71 7.37 -4.22
CA LEU A 79 -6.73 6.10 -4.94
C LEU A 79 -5.36 5.80 -5.53
N GLY A 80 -4.74 6.77 -6.22
CA GLY A 80 -3.43 6.59 -6.83
C GLY A 80 -2.36 6.29 -5.79
N TRP A 81 -2.33 7.09 -4.72
CA TRP A 81 -1.35 6.93 -3.65
C TRP A 81 -1.52 5.58 -2.94
N GLN A 82 -2.75 5.26 -2.50
CA GLN A 82 -3.03 4.01 -1.79
C GLN A 82 -2.81 2.76 -2.65
N MET A 83 -3.21 2.79 -3.93
CA MET A 83 -2.96 1.67 -4.83
C MET A 83 -1.45 1.42 -4.99
N LEU A 84 -0.64 2.49 -5.08
CA LEU A 84 0.81 2.35 -5.21
C LEU A 84 1.47 1.91 -3.90
N ALA A 85 1.08 2.53 -2.78
CA ALA A 85 1.71 2.35 -1.47
C ALA A 85 1.33 1.04 -0.80
N SER A 86 0.08 0.60 -0.99
CA SER A 86 -0.43 -0.60 -0.33
C SER A 86 -0.39 -1.83 -1.23
N VAL A 87 -0.65 -1.70 -2.54
CA VAL A 87 -0.88 -2.89 -3.40
C VAL A 87 0.23 -3.11 -4.43
N ALA A 88 0.54 -2.09 -5.24
CA ALA A 88 1.34 -2.29 -6.42
C ALA A 88 2.84 -2.42 -6.11
N VAL A 89 3.42 -1.44 -5.40
CA VAL A 89 4.88 -1.42 -5.18
C VAL A 89 5.31 -2.51 -4.20
N PRO A 90 4.71 -2.67 -3.00
CA PRO A 90 5.15 -3.71 -2.08
C PRO A 90 4.84 -5.11 -2.62
N GLY A 91 3.68 -5.32 -3.27
CA GLY A 91 3.33 -6.57 -3.94
C GLY A 91 4.35 -6.99 -5.00
N LEU A 92 4.82 -6.06 -5.83
CA LEU A 92 5.89 -6.33 -6.80
C LEU A 92 7.20 -6.70 -6.11
N VAL A 93 7.60 -5.95 -5.07
CA VAL A 93 8.85 -6.20 -4.33
C VAL A 93 8.84 -7.60 -3.70
N ILE A 94 7.78 -7.95 -2.97
CA ILE A 94 7.66 -9.28 -2.34
C ILE A 94 7.65 -10.40 -3.37
N ASN A 95 6.89 -10.25 -4.47
CA ASN A 95 6.90 -11.24 -5.56
C ASN A 95 8.32 -11.45 -6.14
N ARG A 96 9.12 -10.38 -6.27
CA ARG A 96 10.51 -10.48 -6.75
C ARG A 96 11.41 -11.16 -5.75
N VAL A 97 11.29 -10.86 -4.46
CA VAL A 97 12.04 -11.53 -3.38
C VAL A 97 11.73 -13.03 -3.35
N VAL A 98 10.45 -13.38 -3.38
CA VAL A 98 9.96 -14.76 -3.35
C VAL A 98 10.41 -15.54 -4.59
N TRP A 99 10.30 -14.92 -5.78
CA TRP A 99 10.78 -15.50 -7.03
C TRP A 99 12.30 -15.69 -7.05
N ALA A 100 13.06 -14.68 -6.63
CA ALA A 100 14.52 -14.74 -6.60
C ALA A 100 15.01 -15.82 -5.62
N THR A 101 14.41 -15.88 -4.43
CA THR A 101 14.69 -16.93 -3.44
C THR A 101 14.47 -18.31 -4.05
N ARG A 102 13.30 -18.54 -4.67
CA ARG A 102 13.00 -19.83 -5.29
C ARG A 102 13.97 -20.17 -6.41
N LYS A 103 14.35 -19.20 -7.23
CA LYS A 103 15.31 -19.40 -8.32
C LYS A 103 16.68 -19.84 -7.78
N VAL A 104 17.19 -19.18 -6.75
CA VAL A 104 18.46 -19.56 -6.10
C VAL A 104 18.33 -20.95 -5.45
N MET A 105 17.22 -21.24 -4.79
CA MET A 105 16.98 -22.56 -4.20
C MET A 105 16.98 -23.68 -5.24
N GLN A 106 16.35 -23.47 -6.39
CA GLN A 106 16.36 -24.44 -7.49
C GLN A 106 17.79 -24.68 -8.01
N GLN A 107 18.59 -23.62 -8.15
CA GLN A 107 20.00 -23.72 -8.56
C GLN A 107 20.86 -24.46 -7.53
N ARG A 108 20.56 -24.29 -6.23
CA ARG A 108 21.29 -24.91 -5.12
C ARG A 108 20.67 -26.23 -4.64
N GLN A 109 19.66 -26.75 -5.35
CA GLN A 109 18.90 -27.96 -5.01
C GLN A 109 18.37 -27.99 -3.55
N LEU A 110 18.04 -26.81 -3.00
CA LEU A 110 17.48 -26.69 -1.66
C LEU A 110 16.00 -27.09 -1.68
N THR A 111 15.59 -27.98 -0.77
CA THR A 111 14.24 -28.56 -0.72
C THR A 111 13.27 -27.84 0.22
N ASN A 112 13.72 -26.79 0.94
CA ASN A 112 12.90 -26.09 1.93
C ASN A 112 11.83 -25.21 1.28
N LYS A 113 10.62 -25.76 1.09
CA LYS A 113 9.49 -25.07 0.47
C LYS A 113 9.01 -23.81 1.21
N LEU A 114 9.34 -23.66 2.50
CA LEU A 114 8.90 -22.53 3.33
C LEU A 114 9.86 -21.34 3.29
N LEU A 115 11.10 -21.55 2.84
CA LEU A 115 12.12 -20.50 2.84
C LEU A 115 11.72 -19.25 2.04
N PRO A 116 11.13 -19.33 0.83
CA PRO A 116 10.64 -18.15 0.11
C PRO A 116 9.56 -17.39 0.88
N THR A 117 8.69 -18.11 1.59
CA THR A 117 7.63 -17.50 2.41
C THR A 117 8.19 -16.77 3.61
N TYR A 118 9.12 -17.38 4.36
CA TYR A 118 9.75 -16.72 5.50
C TYR A 118 10.49 -15.45 5.09
N LEU A 119 11.22 -15.49 3.97
CA LEU A 119 11.92 -14.31 3.46
C LEU A 119 10.95 -13.24 2.94
N GLY A 120 9.87 -13.62 2.26
CA GLY A 120 8.80 -12.70 1.85
C GLY A 120 8.21 -11.96 3.05
N LEU A 121 7.82 -12.70 4.10
CA LEU A 121 7.25 -12.11 5.32
C LEU A 121 8.26 -11.23 6.07
N ALA A 122 9.51 -11.66 6.17
CA ALA A 122 10.56 -10.89 6.83
C ALA A 122 10.88 -9.57 6.09
N CYS A 123 10.64 -9.51 4.78
CA CYS A 123 10.82 -8.29 4.00
C CYS A 123 9.73 -7.22 4.23
N ILE A 124 8.51 -7.62 4.60
CA ILE A 124 7.37 -6.68 4.78
C ILE A 124 7.72 -5.49 5.69
N PRO A 125 8.20 -5.67 6.94
CA PRO A 125 8.49 -4.53 7.82
C PRO A 125 9.62 -3.62 7.29
N LEU A 126 10.49 -4.14 6.42
CA LEU A 126 11.64 -3.40 5.88
C LEU A 126 11.28 -2.52 4.69
N ILE A 127 10.26 -2.90 3.90
CA ILE A 127 9.94 -2.22 2.64
C ILE A 127 8.88 -1.14 2.79
N VAL A 128 8.00 -1.22 3.81
CA VAL A 128 6.84 -0.33 3.96
C VAL A 128 7.22 1.15 4.06
N THR A 129 8.02 1.53 5.06
CA THR A 129 8.41 2.93 5.28
C THR A 129 9.17 3.56 4.10
N PRO A 130 10.17 2.91 3.47
CA PRO A 130 10.84 3.51 2.32
C PRO A 130 9.95 3.60 1.08
N ILE A 131 9.01 2.67 0.88
CA ILE A 131 8.04 2.73 -0.21
C ILE A 131 7.12 3.93 -0.03
N ASP A 132 6.53 4.10 1.16
CA ASP A 132 5.62 5.22 1.46
C ASP A 132 6.30 6.55 1.12
N ARG A 133 7.52 6.78 1.66
CA ARG A 133 8.31 7.99 1.39
C ARG A 133 8.63 8.22 -0.08
N THR A 134 8.88 7.15 -0.84
CA THR A 134 9.18 7.24 -2.28
C THR A 134 7.94 7.67 -3.05
N ILE A 135 6.78 7.14 -2.68
CA ILE A 135 5.51 7.46 -3.34
C ILE A 135 5.07 8.88 -2.98
N ASP A 136 5.27 9.31 -1.74
CA ASP A 136 5.04 10.71 -1.35
C ASP A 136 5.87 11.67 -2.19
N TRP A 137 7.18 11.42 -2.26
CA TRP A 137 8.07 12.23 -3.09
C TRP A 137 7.63 12.26 -4.56
N PHE A 138 7.18 11.12 -5.09
CA PHE A 138 6.68 11.02 -6.46
C PHE A 138 5.40 11.85 -6.68
N PHE A 139 4.42 11.75 -5.78
CA PHE A 139 3.17 12.50 -5.87
C PHE A 139 3.41 14.00 -5.71
N ASP A 140 4.26 14.39 -4.76
CA ASP A 140 4.63 15.78 -4.50
C ASP A 140 5.35 16.42 -5.70
N GLY A 141 6.22 15.64 -6.35
CA GLY A 141 6.95 16.08 -7.54
C GLY A 141 6.12 16.19 -8.82
N THR A 142 4.99 15.46 -8.90
CA THR A 142 4.20 15.33 -10.14
C THR A 142 2.80 15.94 -10.00
N ILE A 143 1.93 15.28 -9.24
CA ILE A 143 0.49 15.57 -9.15
C ILE A 143 0.24 16.80 -8.27
N ARG A 144 0.91 16.88 -7.11
CA ARG A 144 0.65 17.93 -6.10
C ARG A 144 1.38 19.25 -6.35
N LYS A 145 2.22 19.30 -7.39
CA LYS A 145 2.94 20.51 -7.80
C LYS A 145 2.01 21.64 -8.27
N GLN A 146 0.74 21.35 -8.55
CA GLN A 146 -0.22 22.33 -9.05
C GLN A 146 -0.81 23.21 -7.93
N ARG A 147 -0.95 24.51 -8.20
CA ARG A 147 -1.39 25.52 -7.22
C ARG A 147 -2.77 25.25 -6.60
N ASP A 148 -3.66 24.60 -7.33
CA ASP A 148 -5.04 24.29 -6.91
C ASP A 148 -5.19 22.84 -6.44
N TRP A 149 -4.08 22.12 -6.24
CA TRP A 149 -4.11 20.79 -5.65
C TRP A 149 -4.25 20.93 -4.14
N PRO A 150 -5.13 20.13 -3.52
CA PRO A 150 -5.27 20.18 -2.07
C PRO A 150 -3.91 19.80 -1.45
N LYS A 151 -3.44 20.59 -0.47
CA LYS A 151 -2.10 20.44 0.11
C LYS A 151 -2.12 19.28 1.09
N SER A 152 -1.24 18.31 0.87
CA SER A 152 -1.00 17.22 1.82
C SER A 152 0.10 17.60 2.81
N GLU A 153 -0.03 17.17 4.06
CA GLU A 153 1.04 17.31 5.06
C GLU A 153 2.21 16.34 4.78
N PRO A 154 3.47 16.79 4.99
CA PRO A 154 4.63 15.91 4.94
C PRO A 154 4.62 14.93 6.12
N HIS A 155 5.09 13.71 5.87
CA HIS A 155 5.23 12.64 6.87
C HIS A 155 6.48 12.79 7.72
#